data_AF-A0A2K9CC59-F1
#
_entry.id   AF-A0A2K9CC59-F1
#
_cell.length_a   1.000
_cell.length_b   1.000
_cell.length_c   1.000
_cell.angle_alpha   90.00
_cell.angle_beta   90.00
_cell.angle_gamma   90.00
#
_symmetry.space_group_name_H-M   'P 1'
#
loop_
_entity.id
_entity.type
_entity.pdbx_description
1 polymer ?
#
loop_
_entity_poly.entity_id
_entity_poly.type
_entity_poly.pdbx_seq_one_letter_code
_entity_poly.pdbx_strand_id
1 'polypeptide(L)'
;MEKYTPHYDLAVIKADVRRLGAKAFTRAAKKTAEALDLDLAEMQAVVFELQNRMLYKSMTTYADHRVWHDVYHTHSHGLEIYIKVTYCSGSNPPVISFKGMNP
;
A
#
# COMPACT_ATOMS: atom_id res chain seq x y z
N MET A 1 -14.98 -11.67 1.14
CA MET A 1 -14.08 -12.81 0.86
C MET A 1 -12.65 -12.37 1.13
N GLU A 2 -11.79 -13.27 1.63
CA GLU A 2 -10.38 -13.03 1.96
C GLU A 2 -9.51 -14.17 1.42
N LYS A 3 -8.28 -13.87 1.00
CA LYS A 3 -7.25 -14.83 0.56
C LYS A 3 -5.86 -14.39 1.01
N TYR A 4 -4.90 -15.32 1.00
CA TYR A 4 -3.49 -15.10 1.36
C TYR A 4 -2.55 -15.11 0.14
N THR A 5 -3.08 -14.71 -1.01
CA THR A 5 -2.30 -14.51 -2.24
C THR A 5 -2.60 -13.12 -2.76
N PRO A 6 -1.59 -12.31 -3.14
CA PRO A 6 -1.83 -10.96 -3.65
C PRO A 6 -2.83 -11.00 -4.80
N HIS A 7 -3.69 -10.00 -4.89
CA HIS A 7 -4.54 -9.81 -6.05
C HIS A 7 -3.80 -9.07 -7.16
N TYR A 8 -2.97 -8.09 -6.80
CA TYR A 8 -2.21 -7.31 -7.74
C TYR A 8 -0.77 -7.80 -7.82
N ASP A 9 -0.19 -7.73 -9.02
CA ASP A 9 1.23 -8.00 -9.21
C ASP A 9 2.05 -6.89 -8.55
N LEU A 10 2.89 -7.29 -7.60
CA LEU A 10 3.75 -6.38 -6.86
C LEU A 10 4.76 -5.66 -7.77
N ALA A 11 5.20 -6.27 -8.88
CA ALA A 11 6.06 -5.60 -9.86
C ALA A 11 5.32 -4.44 -10.53
N VAL A 12 4.04 -4.61 -10.86
CA VAL A 12 3.18 -3.57 -11.43
C VAL A 12 2.95 -2.44 -10.44
N ILE A 13 2.68 -2.76 -9.16
CA ILE A 13 2.54 -1.76 -8.09
C ILE A 13 3.80 -0.89 -8.01
N LYS A 14 4.98 -1.49 -7.97
CA LYS A 14 6.25 -0.76 -7.91
C LYS A 14 6.48 0.10 -9.14
N ALA A 15 6.18 -0.41 -10.34
CA ALA A 15 6.28 0.36 -11.58
C ALA A 15 5.37 1.59 -11.56
N ASP A 16 4.12 1.45 -11.10
CA ASP A 16 3.18 2.56 -10.99
C ASP A 16 3.62 3.61 -9.97
N VAL A 17 4.11 3.19 -8.80
CA VAL A 17 4.65 4.12 -7.79
C VAL A 17 5.85 4.89 -8.31
N ARG A 18 6.72 4.25 -9.10
CA ARG A 18 7.85 4.93 -9.75
C ARG A 18 7.37 5.93 -10.81
N ARG A 19 6.36 5.57 -11.61
CA ARG A 19 5.82 6.42 -12.68
C ARG A 19 5.03 7.62 -12.16
N LEU A 20 4.23 7.43 -11.11
CA LEU A 20 3.29 8.43 -10.61
C LEU A 20 3.85 9.30 -9.48
N GLY A 21 4.92 8.83 -8.80
CA GLY A 21 5.52 9.53 -7.68
C GLY A 21 4.48 9.86 -6.60
N ALA A 22 4.43 11.13 -6.19
CA ALA A 22 3.46 11.63 -5.21
C ALA A 22 1.99 11.33 -5.58
N LYS A 23 1.64 11.14 -6.85
CA LYS A 23 0.26 10.85 -7.27
C LYS A 23 -0.15 9.39 -6.99
N ALA A 24 0.79 8.51 -6.67
CA ALA A 24 0.50 7.15 -6.22
C ALA A 24 0.01 7.10 -4.76
N PHE A 25 0.08 8.20 -4.01
CA PHE A 25 -0.29 8.21 -2.60
C PHE A 25 -1.53 9.08 -2.39
N THR A 26 -2.50 8.56 -1.66
CA THR A 26 -3.67 9.36 -1.27
C THR A 26 -3.27 10.49 -0.33
N ARG A 27 -4.09 11.53 -0.25
CA ARG A 27 -3.88 12.63 0.71
C ARG A 27 -3.83 12.13 2.16
N ALA A 28 -4.65 11.14 2.51
CA ALA A 28 -4.62 10.52 3.83
C ALA A 28 -3.30 9.79 4.08
N ALA A 29 -2.79 9.05 3.10
CA ALA A 29 -1.50 8.36 3.20
C ALA A 29 -0.33 9.31 3.45
N LYS A 30 -0.29 10.44 2.71
CA LYS A 30 0.73 11.48 2.88
C LYS A 30 0.65 12.09 4.26
N LYS A 31 -0.55 12.41 4.75
CA LYS A 31 -0.74 12.94 6.10
C LYS A 31 -0.29 11.95 7.18
N THR A 32 -0.53 10.65 6.99
CA THR A 32 -0.03 9.63 7.93
C THR A 32 1.49 9.49 7.84
N ALA A 33 2.08 9.52 6.65
CA ALA A 33 3.53 9.51 6.49
C ALA A 33 4.19 10.74 7.14
N GLU A 34 3.62 11.94 6.95
CA GLU A 34 4.04 13.17 7.64
C GLU A 34 3.99 13.01 9.17
N ALA A 35 2.95 12.36 9.71
CA ALA A 35 2.84 12.08 11.15
C ALA A 35 3.82 11.01 11.66
N LEU A 36 4.43 10.27 10.76
CA LEU A 36 5.47 9.25 11.03
C LEU A 36 6.87 9.77 10.66
N ASP A 37 7.01 11.06 10.37
CA ASP A 37 8.25 11.71 9.91
C ASP A 37 8.85 11.05 8.64
N LEU A 38 7.99 10.52 7.77
CA LEU A 38 8.39 9.95 6.48
C LEU A 38 8.14 10.92 5.34
N ASP A 39 9.19 11.18 4.55
CA ASP A 39 9.09 11.94 3.31
C ASP A 39 8.62 11.08 2.12
N LEU A 40 8.42 11.71 0.96
CA LEU A 40 7.96 10.99 -0.24
C LEU A 40 8.94 9.93 -0.73
N ALA A 41 10.25 10.18 -0.63
CA ALA A 41 11.27 9.23 -1.08
C ALA A 41 11.30 8.00 -0.15
N GLU A 42 11.15 8.21 1.15
CA GLU A 42 11.03 7.14 2.15
C GLU A 42 9.73 6.35 1.94
N MET A 43 8.60 7.01 1.72
CA MET A 43 7.35 6.35 1.34
C MET A 43 7.51 5.45 0.11
N GLN A 44 8.23 5.91 -0.92
CA GLN A 44 8.52 5.11 -2.11
C GLN A 44 9.47 3.95 -1.82
N ALA A 45 10.51 4.18 -1.01
CA ALA A 45 11.46 3.14 -0.60
C ALA A 45 10.75 1.98 0.11
N VAL A 46 9.86 2.27 1.06
CA VAL A 46 9.09 1.24 1.77
C VAL A 46 8.28 0.38 0.78
N VAL A 47 7.66 0.99 -0.23
CA VAL A 47 6.90 0.24 -1.25
C VAL A 47 7.84 -0.60 -2.14
N PHE A 48 9.02 -0.09 -2.48
CA PHE A 48 10.00 -0.81 -3.28
C PHE A 48 10.63 -1.99 -2.52
N GLU A 49 10.64 -1.95 -1.19
CA GLU A 49 11.11 -3.05 -0.33
C GLU A 49 10.07 -4.16 -0.13
N LEU A 50 8.79 -3.92 -0.47
CA LEU A 50 7.75 -4.92 -0.30
C LEU A 50 8.07 -6.22 -1.05
N GLN A 51 7.67 -7.34 -0.44
CA GLN A 51 7.82 -8.69 -0.98
C GLN A 51 6.49 -9.43 -0.84
N ASN A 52 6.20 -10.38 -1.73
CA ASN A 52 4.91 -11.11 -1.70
C ASN A 52 4.65 -11.81 -0.36
N ARG A 53 5.71 -12.26 0.34
CA ARG A 53 5.61 -12.87 1.68
C ARG A 53 5.14 -11.89 2.77
N MET A 54 5.23 -10.59 2.52
CA MET A 54 4.78 -9.54 3.44
C MET A 54 3.27 -9.28 3.29
N LEU A 55 2.58 -9.97 2.37
CA LEU A 55 1.13 -9.89 2.31
C LEU A 55 0.56 -10.39 3.64
N TYR A 56 -0.13 -9.51 4.33
CA TYR A 56 -0.93 -9.85 5.50
C TYR A 56 -2.22 -10.54 5.08
N LYS A 57 -2.96 -9.92 4.14
CA LYS A 57 -4.18 -10.48 3.55
C LYS A 57 -4.60 -9.73 2.30
N SER A 58 -5.40 -10.37 1.45
CA SER A 58 -6.09 -9.75 0.33
C SER A 58 -7.59 -9.95 0.49
N MET A 59 -8.36 -8.86 0.54
CA MET A 59 -9.81 -8.93 0.81
C MET A 59 -10.61 -8.01 -0.11
N THR A 60 -11.85 -8.39 -0.41
CA THR A 60 -12.81 -7.55 -1.12
C THR A 60 -13.94 -7.11 -0.18
N THR A 61 -14.66 -6.05 -0.52
CA THR A 61 -15.86 -5.63 0.24
C THR A 61 -17.12 -6.33 -0.28
N TYR A 62 -18.18 -6.36 0.54
CA TYR A 62 -19.49 -6.84 0.08
C TYR A 62 -20.15 -5.90 -0.93
N ALA A 63 -19.85 -4.60 -0.83
CA ALA A 63 -20.41 -3.57 -1.71
C ALA A 63 -19.87 -3.69 -3.14
N ASP A 64 -18.60 -4.08 -3.31
CA ASP A 64 -18.02 -4.40 -4.61
C ASP A 64 -17.02 -5.56 -4.46
N HIS A 65 -17.39 -6.71 -5.03
CA HIS A 65 -16.57 -7.93 -5.02
C HIS A 65 -15.46 -7.93 -6.09
N ARG A 66 -15.41 -6.90 -6.95
CA ARG A 66 -14.40 -6.74 -8.00
C ARG A 66 -13.18 -5.98 -7.51
N VAL A 67 -13.34 -5.18 -6.45
CA VAL A 67 -12.26 -4.34 -5.91
C VAL A 67 -11.57 -5.08 -4.75
N TRP A 68 -10.35 -5.52 -5.02
CA TRP A 68 -9.52 -6.18 -4.01
C TRP A 68 -8.62 -5.19 -3.29
N HIS A 69 -8.44 -5.41 -2.01
CA HIS A 69 -7.54 -4.68 -1.14
C HIS A 69 -6.43 -5.63 -0.70
N ASP A 70 -5.24 -5.48 -1.28
CA ASP A 70 -4.05 -6.17 -0.79
C ASP A 70 -3.50 -5.38 0.39
N VAL A 71 -3.32 -6.03 1.54
CA VAL A 71 -2.72 -5.43 2.73
C VAL A 71 -1.40 -6.10 2.97
N TYR A 72 -0.32 -5.34 2.91
CA TYR A 72 1.02 -5.75 3.26
C TYR A 72 1.35 -5.26 4.66
N HIS A 73 2.18 -6.01 5.36
CA HIS A 73 2.71 -5.66 6.66
C HIS A 73 4.24 -5.73 6.60
N THR A 74 4.90 -4.62 6.92
CA THR A 74 6.35 -4.50 6.89
C THR A 74 6.86 -3.69 8.08
N HIS A 75 8.12 -3.90 8.43
CA HIS A 75 8.83 -3.10 9.40
C HIS A 75 9.91 -2.29 8.66
N SER A 76 9.85 -0.97 8.76
CA SER A 76 10.82 -0.08 8.12
C SER A 76 10.95 1.21 8.93
N HIS A 77 12.13 1.81 8.96
CA HIS A 77 12.42 3.02 9.73
C HIS A 77 12.07 2.90 11.24
N GLY A 78 12.16 1.69 11.80
CA GLY A 78 11.78 1.41 13.19
C GLY A 78 10.26 1.39 13.44
N LEU A 79 9.44 1.49 12.39
CA LEU A 79 7.99 1.55 12.46
C LEU A 79 7.35 0.26 11.94
N GLU A 80 6.27 -0.16 12.59
CA GLU A 80 5.36 -1.17 12.06
C GLU A 80 4.40 -0.50 11.07
N ILE A 81 4.43 -0.93 9.80
CA ILE A 81 3.72 -0.27 8.72
C ILE A 81 2.80 -1.28 8.01
N TYR A 82 1.51 -0.98 8.02
CA TYR A 82 0.54 -1.63 7.13
C TYR A 82 0.38 -0.81 5.88
N ILE A 83 0.56 -1.43 4.71
CA ILE A 83 0.34 -0.83 3.38
C ILE A 83 -0.86 -1.51 2.74
N LYS A 84 -1.97 -0.78 2.62
CA LYS A 84 -3.09 -1.21 1.77
C LYS A 84 -2.80 -0.82 0.32
N VAL A 85 -3.16 -1.64 -0.65
CA VAL A 85 -3.07 -1.38 -2.08
C VAL A 85 -4.40 -1.73 -2.72
N THR A 86 -4.91 -0.86 -3.57
CA THR A 86 -6.20 -1.04 -4.24
C THR A 86 -6.17 -0.28 -5.55
N TYR A 87 -6.67 -0.91 -6.61
CA TYR A 87 -6.95 -0.25 -7.88
C TYR A 87 -8.47 -0.07 -7.98
N CYS A 88 -8.95 1.17 -8.02
CA CYS A 88 -10.34 1.44 -8.40
C CYS A 88 -10.48 1.13 -9.90
N SER A 89 -11.56 0.46 -10.31
CA SER A 89 -11.85 0.13 -11.71
C SER A 89 -11.38 1.21 -12.70
N GLY A 90 -10.39 0.85 -13.53
CA GLY A 90 -9.62 1.78 -14.37
C GLY A 90 -8.14 1.90 -13.99
N SER A 91 -7.37 2.71 -14.72
CA SER A 91 -5.93 2.95 -14.54
C SER A 91 -5.60 3.84 -13.33
N ASN A 92 -6.33 3.68 -12.23
CA ASN A 92 -6.18 4.51 -11.04
C ASN A 92 -4.95 4.09 -10.22
N PRO A 93 -4.19 5.04 -9.66
CA PRO A 93 -3.04 4.75 -8.82
C PRO A 93 -3.39 3.83 -7.64
N PRO A 94 -2.42 3.02 -7.17
CA PRO A 94 -2.60 2.20 -5.98
C PRO A 94 -2.90 3.09 -4.77
N VAL A 95 -4.01 2.88 -4.06
CA VAL A 95 -4.28 3.61 -2.82
C VAL A 95 -3.44 3.04 -1.68
N ILE A 96 -2.27 3.62 -1.44
CA ILE A 96 -1.42 3.32 -0.28
C ILE A 96 -1.97 4.01 0.97
N SER A 97 -1.91 3.35 2.12
CA SER A 97 -2.25 3.92 3.44
C SER A 97 -1.26 3.36 4.44
N PHE A 98 -0.81 4.18 5.40
CA PHE A 98 0.08 3.76 6.49
C PHE A 98 -0.76 3.63 7.77
N LYS A 99 -0.40 2.69 8.65
CA LYS A 99 -0.91 2.65 10.02
C LYS A 99 0.25 2.27 10.93
N GLY A 100 0.78 3.24 11.67
CA GLY A 100 1.70 2.98 12.77
C GLY A 100 0.93 2.45 13.98
N MET A 101 1.41 1.38 14.59
CA MET A 101 1.13 1.15 16.01
C MET A 101 2.04 2.08 16.79
N ASN A 102 1.47 3.08 17.46
CA ASN A 102 2.18 3.67 18.59
C ASN A 102 2.22 2.60 19.70
N PRO A 103 3.36 2.41 20.38
CA PRO A 103 3.37 1.68 21.65
C PRO A 103 2.47 2.36 22.69
#